data_AF-A0A7C7DN64-F1
#
_entry.id   AF-A0A7C7DN64-F1
#
_cell.length_a   1.000
_cell.length_b   1.000
_cell.length_c   1.000
_cell.angle_alpha   90.00
_cell.angle_beta   90.00
_cell.angle_gamma   90.00
#
_symmetry.space_group_name_H-M   'P 1'
#
loop_
_entity.id
_entity.type
_entity.pdbx_description
1 polymer ?
#
loop_
_entity_poly.entity_id
_entity_poly.type
_entity_poly.pdbx_seq_one_letter_code
_entity_poly.pdbx_strand_id
1 'polypeptide(L)'
;MAGAINAWVRDIIIMVIVLTFIEMMLPQNGLKRMVRVVVGVAIIGVILNPVLDIQTTVKDLPTLERMAAGVPGTAAAGPGAGAHSLNTFIERGRRVAAAGEAAAAAAAGSRLERQVRALVLMAPGIEDASVKVTVSGSGEITGIDIGIVPRPTGETGVV
;
A
#
# COMPACT_ATOMS: atom_id res chain seq x y z
N MET A 1 10.88 -30.04 6.84
CA MET A 1 12.04 -29.33 7.41
C MET A 1 13.35 -30.11 7.27
N ALA A 2 13.46 -31.35 7.76
CA ALA A 2 14.70 -32.14 7.68
C ALA A 2 15.24 -32.35 6.24
N GLY A 3 14.35 -32.53 5.25
CA GLY A 3 14.75 -32.69 3.84
C GLY A 3 15.38 -31.45 3.21
N ALA A 4 14.91 -30.25 3.58
CA ALA A 4 15.45 -28.98 3.07
C ALA A 4 16.85 -28.70 3.64
N ILE A 5 17.04 -28.95 4.94
CA ILE A 5 18.34 -28.85 5.59
C ILE A 5 19.33 -29.86 5.00
N ASN A 6 18.89 -31.10 4.74
CA ASN A 6 19.75 -32.11 4.14
C ASN A 6 20.18 -31.76 2.71
N ALA A 7 19.25 -31.26 1.88
CA ALA A 7 19.56 -30.79 0.53
C ALA A 7 20.57 -29.62 0.58
N TRP A 8 20.34 -28.67 1.48
CA TRP A 8 21.23 -27.52 1.64
C TRP A 8 22.64 -27.90 2.11
N VAL A 9 22.75 -28.78 3.10
CA VAL A 9 24.04 -29.30 3.59
C VAL A 9 24.76 -30.06 2.49
N ARG A 10 24.06 -30.89 1.72
CA ARG A 10 24.62 -31.60 0.57
C ARG A 10 25.20 -30.63 -0.47
N ASP A 11 24.49 -29.57 -0.80
CA ASP A 11 24.94 -28.58 -1.78
C ASP A 11 26.17 -27.80 -1.30
N ILE A 12 26.23 -27.46 0.00
CA ILE A 12 27.44 -26.85 0.60
C ILE A 12 28.63 -27.79 0.55
N ILE A 13 28.45 -29.06 0.91
CA ILE A 13 29.55 -30.04 0.91
C ILE A 13 30.13 -30.18 -0.51
N ILE A 14 29.27 -30.26 -1.53
CA ILE A 14 29.70 -30.34 -2.93
C ILE A 14 30.49 -29.08 -3.33
N MET A 15 30.00 -27.88 -2.98
CA MET A 15 30.69 -26.62 -3.25
C MET A 15 32.08 -26.58 -2.61
N VAL A 16 32.20 -26.96 -1.33
CA VAL A 16 33.48 -26.93 -0.59
C VAL A 16 34.48 -27.92 -1.20
N ILE A 17 34.04 -29.11 -1.61
CA ILE A 17 34.90 -30.09 -2.30
C ILE A 17 35.43 -29.53 -3.63
N VAL A 18 34.57 -28.88 -4.42
CA VAL A 18 35.01 -28.25 -5.69
C VAL A 18 35.99 -27.12 -5.42
N LEU A 19 35.73 -26.30 -4.40
CA LEU A 19 36.56 -25.14 -4.07
C LEU A 19 37.94 -25.54 -3.54
N THR A 20 38.02 -26.62 -2.75
CA THR A 20 39.29 -27.19 -2.29
C THR A 20 40.10 -27.80 -3.43
N PHE A 21 39.44 -28.42 -4.41
CA PHE A 21 40.10 -28.88 -5.62
C PHE A 21 40.70 -27.70 -6.41
N ILE A 22 39.97 -26.59 -6.54
CA ILE A 22 40.46 -25.36 -7.14
C ILE A 22 41.67 -24.79 -6.36
N GLU A 23 41.65 -24.85 -5.02
CA GLU A 23 42.78 -24.40 -4.19
C GLU A 23 44.03 -25.28 -4.38
N MET A 24 43.87 -26.59 -4.61
CA MET A 24 45.00 -27.50 -4.90
C MET A 24 45.53 -27.33 -6.32
N MET A 25 44.66 -27.05 -7.29
CA MET A 25 45.08 -26.68 -8.65
C MET A 25 45.88 -25.39 -8.69
N LEU A 26 45.76 -24.55 -7.66
CA LEU A 26 46.50 -23.30 -7.59
C LEU A 26 47.95 -23.54 -7.13
N PRO A 27 48.95 -23.22 -7.98
CA PRO A 27 50.37 -23.38 -7.64
C PRO A 27 50.75 -22.52 -6.44
N GLN A 28 51.73 -22.97 -5.63
CA GLN A 28 52.22 -22.24 -4.47
C GLN A 28 53.11 -21.04 -4.86
N ASN A 29 52.51 -20.03 -5.48
CA ASN A 29 53.17 -18.78 -5.85
C ASN A 29 52.51 -17.58 -5.14
N GLY A 30 53.01 -16.37 -5.38
CA GLY A 30 52.45 -15.13 -4.81
C GLY A 30 50.96 -14.91 -5.12
N LEU A 31 50.43 -15.50 -6.21
CA LEU A 31 49.01 -15.42 -6.56
C LEU A 31 48.13 -16.25 -5.62
N LYS A 32 48.68 -17.27 -4.95
CA LYS A 32 47.94 -18.06 -3.95
C LYS A 32 47.39 -17.20 -2.82
N ARG A 33 48.11 -16.14 -2.43
CA ARG A 33 47.66 -15.20 -1.40
C ARG A 33 46.44 -14.40 -1.85
N MET A 34 46.43 -13.92 -3.11
CA MET A 34 45.29 -13.17 -3.65
C MET A 34 44.08 -14.07 -3.86
N VAL A 35 44.27 -15.26 -4.44
CA VAL A 35 43.17 -16.20 -4.68
C VAL A 35 42.56 -16.68 -3.36
N ARG A 36 43.34 -16.90 -2.31
CA ARG A 36 42.81 -17.27 -0.98
C ARG A 36 41.83 -16.23 -0.43
N VAL A 37 42.07 -14.94 -0.67
CA VAL A 37 41.14 -13.87 -0.25
C VAL A 37 39.85 -13.92 -1.08
N VAL A 38 39.97 -14.04 -2.41
CA VAL A 38 38.81 -14.10 -3.31
C VAL A 38 37.95 -15.34 -3.03
N VAL A 39 38.59 -16.49 -2.82
CA VAL A 39 37.93 -17.75 -2.44
C VAL A 39 37.22 -17.60 -1.10
N GLY A 40 37.84 -16.97 -0.10
CA GLY A 40 37.19 -16.68 1.19
C GLY A 40 35.94 -15.82 1.04
N VAL A 41 35.98 -14.76 0.23
CA VAL A 41 34.81 -13.91 -0.05
C VAL A 41 33.73 -14.69 -0.81
N ALA A 42 34.10 -15.53 -1.76
CA ALA A 42 33.16 -16.39 -2.48
C ALA A 42 32.46 -17.38 -1.55
N ILE A 43 33.19 -18.03 -0.62
CA ILE A 43 32.63 -18.91 0.41
C ILE A 43 31.61 -18.15 1.26
N ILE A 44 31.97 -16.95 1.73
CA ILE A 44 31.08 -16.13 2.54
C ILE A 44 29.80 -15.82 1.76
N GLY A 45 29.89 -15.43 0.48
CA GLY A 45 28.72 -15.14 -0.35
C GLY A 45 27.81 -16.35 -0.58
N VAL A 46 28.39 -17.54 -0.70
CA VAL A 46 27.65 -18.81 -0.85
C VAL A 46 26.93 -19.19 0.45
N ILE A 47 27.59 -19.03 1.60
CA ILE A 47 27.00 -19.29 2.92
C ILE A 47 26.00 -18.19 3.30
N LEU A 48 26.09 -17.00 2.71
CA LEU A 48 25.19 -15.90 3.00
C LEU A 48 23.76 -16.20 2.58
N ASN A 49 23.55 -16.72 1.36
CA ASN A 49 22.22 -17.03 0.83
C ASN A 49 21.34 -17.89 1.78
N PRO A 50 21.81 -19.01 2.31
CA PRO A 50 21.02 -19.82 3.23
C PRO A 50 20.90 -19.26 4.65
N VAL A 51 21.87 -18.48 5.12
CA VAL A 51 21.71 -17.72 6.37
C VAL A 51 20.55 -16.73 6.25
N LEU A 52 20.35 -16.16 5.06
CA LEU A 52 19.20 -15.33 4.74
C LEU A 52 17.91 -16.18 4.63
N ASP A 53 17.98 -17.38 4.07
CA ASP A 53 16.82 -18.27 3.87
C ASP A 53 16.29 -18.93 5.18
N ILE A 54 17.15 -19.13 6.18
CA ILE A 54 16.71 -19.54 7.53
C ILE A 54 15.79 -18.48 8.16
N GLN A 55 16.00 -17.19 7.85
CA GLN A 55 15.13 -16.11 8.33
C GLN A 55 13.80 -16.03 7.57
N THR A 56 13.72 -16.57 6.34
CA THR A 56 12.48 -16.61 5.54
C THR A 56 11.65 -17.85 5.86
N THR A 57 12.28 -18.97 6.23
CA THR A 57 11.58 -20.21 6.64
C THR A 57 10.87 -20.06 8.00
N VAL A 58 11.32 -19.15 8.86
CA VAL A 58 10.61 -18.77 10.11
C VAL A 58 9.51 -17.74 9.84
N LYS A 59 9.40 -17.22 8.60
CA LYS A 59 8.32 -16.32 8.14
C LYS A 59 7.22 -17.05 7.39
N ASP A 60 6.75 -18.17 7.93
CA ASP A 60 5.31 -18.47 7.92
C ASP A 60 4.57 -17.43 8.82
N LEU A 61 4.82 -16.14 8.57
CA LEU A 61 4.15 -15.01 9.19
C LEU A 61 3.30 -14.34 8.11
N PRO A 62 2.14 -14.93 7.75
CA PRO A 62 1.06 -14.18 7.09
C PRO A 62 0.60 -12.97 7.93
N THR A 63 1.12 -12.82 9.15
CA THR A 63 0.98 -11.67 10.04
C THR A 63 1.91 -10.50 9.69
N LEU A 64 3.10 -10.76 9.13
CA LEU A 64 4.04 -9.70 8.73
C LEU A 64 3.70 -9.11 7.37
N GLU A 65 3.19 -9.90 6.41
CA GLU A 65 2.65 -9.34 5.16
C GLU A 65 1.44 -8.44 5.39
N ARG A 66 0.63 -8.72 6.43
CA ARG A 66 -0.47 -7.85 6.85
C ARG A 66 -0.02 -6.55 7.51
N MET A 67 1.15 -6.55 8.18
CA MET A 67 1.77 -5.32 8.70
C MET A 67 2.58 -4.56 7.63
N ALA A 68 3.24 -5.28 6.72
CA ALA A 68 4.02 -4.71 5.61
C ALA A 68 3.14 -4.22 4.46
N ALA A 69 1.91 -4.73 4.31
CA ALA A 69 0.87 -4.12 3.47
C ALA A 69 0.49 -2.69 3.92
N GLY A 70 0.96 -2.25 5.09
CA GLY A 70 0.89 -0.87 5.57
C GLY A 70 2.12 -0.01 5.28
N VAL A 71 3.23 -0.55 4.75
CA VAL A 71 4.46 0.21 4.49
C VAL A 71 4.90 0.01 3.03
N PRO A 72 4.67 0.99 2.14
CA PRO A 72 5.08 0.91 0.74
C PRO A 72 6.59 1.10 0.62
N GLY A 73 7.32 0.13 0.04
CA GLY A 73 8.72 0.38 -0.33
C GLY A 73 9.64 -0.79 -0.69
N THR A 74 9.31 -2.05 -0.39
CA THR A 74 10.27 -3.16 -0.61
C THR A 74 9.68 -4.30 -1.42
N ALA A 75 9.69 -4.19 -2.75
CA ALA A 75 9.47 -5.32 -3.65
C ALA A 75 10.68 -5.47 -4.60
N ALA A 76 11.41 -6.57 -4.45
CA ALA A 76 12.58 -6.94 -5.23
C ALA A 76 12.22 -7.27 -6.69
N ALA A 77 13.08 -6.84 -7.60
CA ALA A 77 12.92 -6.91 -9.05
C ALA A 77 13.30 -8.29 -9.62
N GLY A 78 12.33 -8.98 -10.24
CA GLY A 78 12.56 -10.10 -11.16
C GLY A 78 12.04 -9.76 -12.58
N PRO A 79 12.64 -10.30 -13.67
CA PRO A 79 12.42 -9.83 -15.06
C PRO A 79 11.06 -10.14 -15.72
N GLY A 80 10.04 -10.49 -14.92
CA GLY A 80 8.65 -10.66 -15.36
C GLY A 80 7.63 -10.10 -14.35
N ALA A 81 8.10 -9.64 -13.18
CA ALA A 81 7.26 -9.09 -12.12
C ALA A 81 6.77 -7.66 -12.44
N GLY A 82 7.48 -6.93 -13.30
CA GLY A 82 7.18 -5.54 -13.63
C GLY A 82 5.83 -5.34 -14.33
N ALA A 83 5.51 -6.15 -15.34
CA ALA A 83 4.27 -5.98 -16.12
C ALA A 83 3.00 -6.31 -15.31
N HIS A 84 3.05 -7.37 -14.49
CA HIS A 84 1.94 -7.72 -13.61
C HIS A 84 1.77 -6.70 -12.47
N SER A 85 2.88 -6.21 -11.92
CA SER A 85 2.86 -5.16 -10.89
C SER A 85 2.29 -3.85 -11.44
N LEU A 86 2.75 -3.38 -12.60
CA LEU A 86 2.24 -2.18 -13.26
C LEU A 86 0.71 -2.23 -13.48
N ASN A 87 0.20 -3.35 -14.00
CA ASN A 87 -1.26 -3.49 -14.22
C ASN A 87 -2.06 -3.47 -12.90
N THR A 88 -1.55 -4.11 -11.85
CA THR A 88 -2.23 -4.09 -10.53
C THR A 88 -2.18 -2.70 -9.87
N PHE A 89 -1.14 -1.89 -10.11
CA PHE A 89 -1.09 -0.51 -9.65
C PHE A 89 -2.06 0.41 -10.41
N ILE A 90 -2.20 0.23 -11.73
CA ILE A 90 -3.15 0.99 -12.54
C ILE A 90 -4.59 0.71 -12.10
N GLU A 91 -4.95 -0.56 -11.94
CA GLU A 91 -6.30 -0.94 -11.47
C GLU A 91 -6.60 -0.42 -10.06
N ARG A 92 -5.61 -0.48 -9.17
CA ARG A 92 -5.75 0.09 -7.81
C ARG A 92 -5.89 1.60 -7.85
N GLY A 93 -5.10 2.29 -8.68
CA GLY A 93 -5.20 3.73 -8.90
C GLY A 93 -6.56 4.15 -9.43
N ARG A 94 -7.09 3.40 -10.41
CA ARG A 94 -8.41 3.65 -11.00
C ARG A 94 -9.55 3.50 -9.98
N ARG A 95 -9.47 2.47 -9.11
CA ARG A 95 -10.44 2.28 -8.02
C ARG A 95 -10.39 3.39 -6.98
N VAL A 96 -9.19 3.84 -6.61
CA VAL A 96 -9.03 4.93 -5.64
C VAL A 96 -9.51 6.25 -6.22
N ALA A 97 -9.21 6.54 -7.50
CA ALA A 97 -9.72 7.72 -8.19
C ALA A 97 -11.26 7.73 -8.24
N ALA A 98 -11.87 6.62 -8.68
CA ALA A 98 -13.33 6.50 -8.76
C ALA A 98 -14.01 6.61 -7.37
N ALA A 99 -13.43 6.00 -6.33
CA ALA A 99 -13.93 6.15 -4.97
C ALA A 99 -13.76 7.58 -4.43
N GLY A 100 -12.66 8.25 -4.80
CA GLY A 100 -12.39 9.64 -4.44
C GLY A 100 -13.37 10.62 -5.09
N GLU A 101 -13.68 10.44 -6.37
CA GLU A 101 -14.66 11.25 -7.10
C GLU A 101 -16.06 11.17 -6.47
N ALA A 102 -16.54 9.96 -6.19
CA ALA A 102 -17.84 9.75 -5.55
C ALA A 102 -17.89 10.35 -4.13
N ALA A 103 -16.82 10.18 -3.34
CA ALA A 103 -16.73 10.75 -2.01
C ALA A 103 -16.67 12.29 -2.03
N ALA A 104 -15.97 12.88 -3.01
CA ALA A 104 -15.87 14.32 -3.19
C ALA A 104 -17.23 14.94 -3.57
N ALA A 105 -17.96 14.32 -4.51
CA ALA A 105 -19.28 14.79 -4.91
C ALA A 105 -20.28 14.75 -3.73
N ALA A 106 -20.29 13.66 -2.95
CA ALA A 106 -21.14 13.55 -1.76
C ALA A 106 -20.76 14.57 -0.68
N ALA A 107 -19.47 14.78 -0.44
CA ALA A 107 -18.99 15.78 0.51
C ALA A 107 -19.37 17.21 0.08
N ALA A 108 -19.29 17.52 -1.21
CA ALA A 108 -19.70 18.80 -1.77
C ALA A 108 -21.19 19.08 -1.55
N GLY A 109 -22.07 18.11 -1.83
CA GLY A 109 -23.51 18.22 -1.57
C GLY A 109 -23.81 18.56 -0.11
N SER A 110 -23.25 17.79 0.83
CA SER A 110 -23.47 18.02 2.27
C SER A 110 -22.95 19.39 2.75
N ARG A 111 -21.84 19.88 2.18
CA ARG A 111 -21.29 21.20 2.51
C ARG A 111 -22.20 22.31 2.00
N LEU A 112 -22.72 22.16 0.78
CA LEU A 112 -23.61 23.15 0.19
C LEU A 112 -24.96 23.19 0.93
N GLU A 113 -25.52 22.04 1.31
CA GLU A 113 -26.74 21.96 2.14
C GLU A 113 -26.59 22.76 3.44
N ARG A 114 -25.48 22.56 4.16
CA ARG A 114 -25.21 23.31 5.41
C ARG A 114 -25.06 24.81 5.17
N GLN A 115 -24.36 25.21 4.11
CA GLN A 115 -24.17 26.62 3.77
C GLN A 115 -25.49 27.29 3.38
N VAL A 116 -26.27 26.66 2.50
CA VAL A 116 -27.57 27.18 2.07
C VAL A 116 -28.54 27.23 3.25
N ARG A 117 -28.59 26.19 4.10
CA ARG A 117 -29.41 26.22 5.32
C ARG A 117 -29.04 27.40 6.22
N ALA A 118 -27.75 27.66 6.42
CA ALA A 118 -27.30 28.80 7.21
C ALA A 118 -27.76 30.14 6.61
N LEU A 119 -27.70 30.28 5.27
CA LEU A 119 -28.21 31.47 4.58
C LEU A 119 -29.72 31.64 4.74
N VAL A 120 -30.49 30.55 4.63
CA VAL A 120 -31.95 30.58 4.76
C VAL A 120 -32.36 30.95 6.20
N LEU A 121 -31.70 30.39 7.21
CA LEU A 121 -32.00 30.70 8.62
C LEU A 121 -31.69 32.16 9.01
N MET A 122 -30.87 32.88 8.23
CA MET A 122 -30.62 34.31 8.45
C MET A 122 -31.77 35.19 7.94
N ALA A 123 -32.69 34.66 7.13
CA ALA A 123 -33.82 35.43 6.65
C ALA A 123 -34.88 35.63 7.78
N PRO A 124 -35.44 36.84 7.93
CA PRO A 124 -36.43 37.12 8.96
C PRO A 124 -37.72 36.32 8.72
N GLY A 125 -38.29 35.78 9.81
CA GLY A 125 -39.54 35.00 9.77
C GLY A 125 -39.36 33.49 9.58
N ILE A 126 -38.12 33.00 9.43
CA ILE A 126 -37.83 31.57 9.34
C ILE A 126 -37.45 31.02 10.73
N GLU A 127 -38.07 29.90 11.11
CA GLU A 127 -37.75 29.17 12.34
C GLU A 127 -36.80 28.00 12.05
N ASP A 128 -37.10 27.23 11.00
CA ASP A 128 -36.23 26.15 10.54
C ASP A 128 -36.25 26.03 9.00
N ALA A 129 -35.21 25.42 8.44
CA ALA A 129 -35.09 25.14 7.03
C ALA A 129 -34.46 23.76 6.79
N SER A 130 -35.09 22.98 5.92
CA SER A 130 -34.57 21.73 5.37
C SER A 130 -34.10 21.99 3.95
N VAL A 131 -32.83 21.69 3.67
CA VAL A 131 -32.22 21.88 2.35
C VAL A 131 -31.69 20.56 1.87
N LYS A 132 -32.04 20.18 0.64
CA LYS A 132 -31.51 19.01 -0.04
C LYS A 132 -30.88 19.45 -1.35
N VAL A 133 -29.62 19.10 -1.55
CA VAL A 133 -28.87 19.43 -2.78
C VAL A 133 -28.64 18.15 -3.58
N THR A 134 -29.10 18.13 -4.82
CA THR A 134 -28.83 17.02 -5.74
C THR A 134 -27.61 17.35 -6.56
N VAL A 135 -26.57 16.52 -6.41
CA VAL A 135 -25.30 16.65 -7.15
C VAL A 135 -25.16 15.46 -8.09
N SER A 136 -24.88 15.73 -9.36
CA SER A 136 -24.59 14.72 -10.39
C SER A 136 -23.28 13.98 -10.08
N GLY A 137 -23.11 12.79 -10.67
CA GLY A 137 -21.86 12.03 -10.58
C GLY A 137 -20.62 12.79 -11.09
N SER A 138 -20.80 13.85 -11.89
CA SER A 138 -19.75 14.76 -12.36
C SER A 138 -19.43 15.90 -11.38
N GLY A 139 -20.14 16.02 -10.25
CA GLY A 139 -20.00 17.13 -9.30
C GLY A 139 -20.81 18.38 -9.66
N GLU A 140 -21.62 18.36 -10.72
CA GLU A 140 -22.51 19.45 -11.10
C GLU A 140 -23.78 19.46 -10.25
N ILE A 141 -24.24 20.65 -9.83
CA ILE A 141 -25.48 20.81 -9.06
C ILE A 141 -26.66 20.76 -10.02
N THR A 142 -27.50 19.74 -9.91
CA THR A 142 -28.66 19.56 -10.82
C THR A 142 -29.95 20.12 -10.23
N GLY A 143 -30.01 20.34 -8.93
CA GLY A 143 -31.20 20.89 -8.27
C GLY A 143 -30.98 21.15 -6.79
N ILE A 144 -31.71 22.13 -6.25
CA ILE A 144 -31.72 22.47 -4.83
C ILE A 144 -33.18 22.56 -4.40
N ASP A 145 -33.58 21.70 -3.47
CA ASP A 145 -34.91 21.72 -2.86
C ASP A 145 -34.82 22.34 -1.47
N ILE A 146 -35.66 23.35 -1.20
CA ILE A 146 -35.66 24.09 0.06
C ILE A 146 -37.07 24.02 0.67
N GLY A 147 -37.18 23.39 1.83
CA GLY A 147 -38.37 23.41 2.68
C GLY A 147 -38.17 24.37 3.86
N ILE A 148 -39.14 25.24 4.11
CA ILE A 148 -39.05 26.28 5.13
C ILE A 148 -40.16 26.09 6.15
N VAL A 149 -39.82 26.17 7.44
CA VAL A 149 -40.77 26.25 8.55
C VAL A 149 -40.82 27.71 9.00
N PRO A 150 -41.94 28.42 8.73
CA PRO A 150 -42.09 29.80 9.17
C PRO A 150 -42.29 29.85 10.68
N ARG A 151 -41.75 30.91 11.32
CA ARG A 151 -41.96 31.15 12.74
C ARG A 151 -43.41 31.54 12.99
N PRO A 152 -44.16 30.86 13.88
CA PRO A 152 -45.53 31.23 14.17
C PRO A 152 -45.55 32.66 14.73
N THR A 153 -46.19 33.56 13.99
CA THR A 153 -46.44 34.92 14.44
C THR A 153 -47.61 34.81 15.41
N GLY A 154 -47.35 34.89 16.70
CA GLY A 154 -48.41 34.95 17.70
C GLY A 154 -49.26 36.19 17.43
N GLU A 155 -50.51 35.99 17.02
CA GLU A 155 -51.55 36.99 17.20
C GLU A 155 -51.70 37.26 18.71
N THR A 156 -51.23 38.42 19.14
CA THR A 156 -51.87 39.16 20.22
C THR A 156 -52.07 40.59 19.73
N GLY A 157 -53.19 40.80 19.05
CA GLY A 157 -53.81 42.10 18.90
C GLY A 157 -55.22 42.04 19.47
N VAL A 158 -55.40 42.37 20.75
CA VAL A 158 -56.63 42.84 21.45
C VAL A 158 -56.09 43.38 22.79
N VAL A 159 -56.16 44.64 23.24
CA VAL A 159 -56.99 45.84 23.01
C VAL A 159 -56.08 47.07 23.09
#